data_AF-A0A1H9BXU4-F1
#
_entry.id   AF-A0A1H9BXU4-F1
#
_cell.length_a   1.000
_cell.length_b   1.000
_cell.length_c   1.000
_cell.angle_alpha   90.00
_cell.angle_beta   90.00
_cell.angle_gamma   90.00
#
_symmetry.space_group_name_H-M   'P 1'
#
loop_
_entity.id
_entity.type
_entity.pdbx_description
1 polymer ?
#
loop_
_entity_poly.entity_id
_entity_poly.type
_entity_poly.pdbx_seq_one_letter_code
_entity_poly.pdbx_strand_id
1 'polypeptide(L)'
;MIAAEDTRRLHSLAAALQVKPSGRVISFYDQNEVGRLPGLLESLHNGETVLLVTDAGMPSVSDPGYRLVAACVEQDLTVTCLPGPSAVTTALALSGLPSDRFAFDGFPPRKSGERRRWFAPLATEQRTVVFFEAPHRLADTLADAVEVLGPDRRAAVCRELTKKYEEVVRGTLGELAEWAVEGARGEITVVLGPAPVADTPDLDTLVAEVKQRVADGERMKSAAAEVAEAAGISKKTLYDAAIKSS
;
A
#
# COMPACT_ATOMS: atom_id res chain seq x y z
N MET A 1 29.20 -10.22 12.19
CA MET A 1 28.16 -10.08 13.24
C MET A 1 26.77 -10.26 12.64
N ILE A 2 25.77 -10.69 13.42
CA ILE A 2 24.37 -10.81 12.99
C ILE A 2 23.48 -10.02 13.94
N ALA A 3 22.82 -8.99 13.42
CA ALA A 3 21.81 -8.20 14.11
C ALA A 3 20.43 -8.78 13.77
N ALA A 4 19.74 -9.33 14.76
CA ALA A 4 18.45 -9.99 14.57
C ALA A 4 17.38 -9.36 15.47
N GLU A 5 16.18 -9.16 14.93
CA GLU A 5 15.01 -8.69 15.69
C GLU A 5 14.71 -9.61 16.88
N ASP A 6 14.33 -10.87 16.61
CA ASP A 6 14.30 -11.96 17.60
C ASP A 6 15.39 -13.01 17.32
N THR A 7 16.38 -13.08 18.21
CA THR A 7 17.47 -14.06 18.12
C THR A 7 16.97 -15.51 18.17
N ARG A 8 15.85 -15.78 18.85
CA ARG A 8 15.25 -17.13 18.93
C ARG A 8 14.68 -17.56 17.58
N ARG A 9 14.09 -16.62 16.82
CA ARG A 9 13.60 -16.90 15.47
C ARG A 9 14.75 -17.15 14.50
N LEU A 10 15.80 -16.33 14.54
CA LEU A 10 17.02 -16.58 13.77
C LEU A 10 17.57 -17.98 14.05
N HIS A 11 17.71 -18.38 15.31
CA HIS A 11 18.23 -19.69 15.67
C HIS A 11 17.33 -20.84 15.19
N SER A 12 16.00 -20.68 15.29
CA SER A 12 15.04 -21.64 14.75
C SER A 12 15.16 -21.78 13.23
N LEU A 13 15.26 -20.67 12.51
CA LEU A 13 15.45 -20.65 11.05
C LEU A 13 16.78 -21.30 10.65
N ALA A 14 17.87 -20.93 11.31
CA ALA A 14 19.20 -21.49 11.05
C ALA A 14 19.22 -23.01 11.29
N ALA A 15 18.58 -23.48 12.35
CA ALA A 15 18.43 -24.91 12.62
C ALA A 15 17.62 -25.63 11.52
N ALA A 16 16.49 -25.06 11.08
CA ALA A 16 15.67 -25.62 10.02
C ALA A 16 16.43 -25.69 8.67
N LEU A 17 17.27 -24.70 8.39
CA LEU A 17 18.13 -24.66 7.21
C LEU A 17 19.43 -25.47 7.36
N GLN A 18 19.68 -26.06 8.54
CA GLN A 18 20.93 -26.74 8.88
C GLN A 18 22.19 -25.86 8.69
N VAL A 19 22.03 -24.54 8.91
CA VAL A 19 23.09 -23.55 8.86
C VAL A 19 23.54 -23.24 10.28
N LYS A 20 24.87 -23.22 10.50
CA LYS A 20 25.45 -22.77 11.77
C LYS A 20 25.91 -21.31 11.65
N PRO A 21 25.28 -20.36 12.35
CA PRO A 21 25.78 -18.98 12.38
C PRO A 21 27.19 -18.94 12.96
N SER A 22 28.14 -18.36 12.22
CA SER A 22 29.54 -18.22 12.64
C SER A 22 29.85 -16.88 13.32
N GLY A 23 29.04 -15.85 13.06
CA GLY A 23 29.20 -14.52 13.66
C GLY A 23 28.50 -14.39 15.02
N ARG A 24 28.96 -13.43 15.83
CA ARG A 24 28.25 -13.00 17.04
C ARG A 24 26.83 -12.55 16.70
N VAL A 25 25.84 -13.13 17.37
CA VAL A 25 24.42 -12.76 17.25
C VAL A 25 24.07 -11.73 18.33
N ILE A 26 23.38 -10.66 17.95
CA ILE A 26 22.86 -9.64 18.86
C ILE A 26 21.38 -9.36 18.56
N SER A 27 20.63 -8.91 19.56
CA SER A 27 19.27 -8.41 19.36
C SER A 27 19.27 -6.97 18.83
N PHE A 28 18.47 -6.71 17.81
CA PHE A 28 18.35 -5.41 17.14
C PHE A 28 16.89 -5.17 16.69
N TYR A 29 16.17 -4.34 17.43
CA TYR A 29 14.74 -4.08 17.28
C TYR A 29 14.41 -2.62 17.62
N ASP A 30 13.24 -2.12 17.22
CA ASP A 30 12.86 -0.69 17.26
C ASP A 30 13.26 0.09 18.52
N GLN A 31 13.02 -0.46 19.71
CA GLN A 31 13.32 0.24 20.96
C GLN A 31 14.81 0.27 21.33
N ASN A 32 15.64 -0.62 20.75
CA ASN A 32 17.07 -0.70 21.06
C ASN A 32 17.99 -0.24 19.93
N GLU A 33 17.46 0.04 18.74
CA GLU A 33 18.26 0.39 17.55
C GLU A 33 19.27 1.50 17.84
N VAL A 34 18.79 2.60 18.43
CA VAL A 34 19.62 3.79 18.72
C VAL A 34 20.79 3.44 19.64
N GLY A 35 20.56 2.59 20.64
CA GLY A 35 21.61 2.17 21.58
C GLY A 35 22.59 1.16 20.98
N ARG A 36 22.16 0.38 19.98
CA ARG A 36 23.00 -0.63 19.30
C ARG A 36 23.80 -0.07 18.13
N LEU A 37 23.33 1.03 17.54
CA LEU A 37 23.88 1.60 16.31
C LEU A 37 25.38 1.93 16.39
N PRO A 38 25.92 2.57 17.46
CA PRO A 38 27.35 2.91 17.50
C PRO A 38 28.27 1.68 17.41
N GLY A 39 27.94 0.60 18.12
CA GLY A 39 28.75 -0.62 18.11
C GLY A 39 28.65 -1.39 16.78
N LEU A 40 27.51 -1.32 16.10
CA LEU A 40 27.37 -1.88 14.75
C LEU A 40 28.25 -1.15 13.74
N LEU A 41 28.24 0.17 13.79
CA LEU A 41 29.07 1.02 12.93
C LEU A 41 30.55 0.81 13.22
N GLU A 42 30.96 0.73 14.48
CA GLU A 42 32.36 0.45 14.85
C GLU A 42 32.86 -0.87 14.23
N SER A 43 32.08 -1.95 14.34
CA SER A 43 32.42 -3.22 13.67
C SER A 43 32.58 -3.08 12.17
N LEU A 44 31.70 -2.33 11.50
CA LEU A 44 31.80 -2.08 10.05
C LEU A 44 33.08 -1.31 9.69
N HIS A 45 33.47 -0.30 10.47
CA HIS A 45 34.72 0.44 10.27
C HIS A 45 35.97 -0.43 10.48
N ASN A 46 35.87 -1.43 11.36
CA ASN A 46 36.92 -2.42 11.59
C ASN A 46 36.98 -3.49 10.49
N GLY A 47 36.19 -3.37 9.42
CA GLY A 47 36.16 -4.29 8.29
C GLY A 47 35.33 -5.56 8.52
N GLU A 48 34.53 -5.62 9.59
CA GLU A 48 33.61 -6.73 9.80
C GLU A 48 32.38 -6.62 8.90
N THR A 49 31.79 -7.77 8.55
CA THR A 49 30.47 -7.83 7.91
C THR A 49 29.37 -7.91 8.95
N VAL A 50 28.36 -7.05 8.84
CA VAL A 50 27.12 -7.10 9.65
C VAL A 50 25.97 -7.59 8.77
N LEU A 51 25.33 -8.69 9.20
CA LEU A 51 24.09 -9.18 8.61
C LEU A 51 22.91 -8.70 9.44
N LEU A 52 21.96 -8.00 8.82
CA LEU A 52 20.69 -7.62 9.45
C LEU A 52 19.59 -8.60 9.02
N VAL A 53 18.82 -9.10 9.99
CA VAL A 53 17.64 -9.95 9.76
C VAL A 53 16.49 -9.53 10.66
N THR A 54 15.26 -9.64 10.17
CA THR A 54 14.03 -9.36 10.92
C THR A 54 13.25 -10.66 11.12
N ASP A 55 12.17 -10.59 11.88
CA ASP A 55 11.38 -11.78 12.23
C ASP A 55 10.79 -12.47 10.99
N ALA A 56 10.47 -11.71 9.94
CA ALA A 56 10.06 -12.20 8.64
C ALA A 56 10.26 -11.14 7.54
N GLY A 57 10.35 -11.59 6.29
CA GLY A 57 10.24 -10.71 5.13
C GLY A 57 11.50 -9.87 4.85
N MET A 58 11.30 -8.56 4.65
CA MET A 58 12.30 -7.62 4.15
C MET A 58 12.69 -6.62 5.26
N PRO A 59 13.90 -6.72 5.82
CA PRO A 59 14.36 -5.77 6.83
C PRO A 59 14.23 -4.31 6.40
N SER A 60 14.01 -3.41 7.35
CA SER A 60 13.77 -1.97 7.15
C SER A 60 12.40 -1.59 6.54
N VAL A 61 11.60 -2.54 6.04
CA VAL A 61 10.26 -2.27 5.50
C VAL A 61 9.22 -2.72 6.52
N SER A 62 8.65 -1.76 7.26
CA SER A 62 7.77 -2.03 8.41
C SER A 62 8.40 -2.85 9.54
N ASP A 63 9.72 -2.98 9.52
CA ASP A 63 10.56 -3.67 10.50
C ASP A 63 11.80 -2.81 10.84
N PRO A 64 12.54 -3.11 11.93
CA PRO A 64 13.81 -2.46 12.24
C PRO A 64 14.84 -2.60 11.10
N GLY A 65 15.76 -1.63 11.02
CA GLY A 65 16.85 -1.62 10.04
C GLY A 65 17.10 -0.28 9.37
N TYR A 66 16.06 0.53 9.19
CA TYR A 66 16.16 1.79 8.45
C TYR A 66 17.28 2.69 9.01
N ARG A 67 17.35 2.84 10.34
CA ARG A 67 18.36 3.69 10.98
C ARG A 67 19.78 3.20 10.75
N LEU A 68 19.99 1.89 10.74
CA LEU A 68 21.29 1.30 10.45
C LEU A 68 21.70 1.56 8.99
N VAL A 69 20.79 1.29 8.04
CA VAL A 69 21.04 1.54 6.62
C VAL A 69 21.33 3.02 6.36
N ALA A 70 20.51 3.92 6.92
CA ALA A 70 20.72 5.36 6.79
C ALA A 70 22.09 5.80 7.32
N ALA A 71 22.45 5.34 8.53
CA ALA A 71 23.75 5.68 9.12
C ALA A 71 24.94 5.11 8.33
N CYS A 72 24.79 3.92 7.73
CA CYS A 72 25.80 3.37 6.83
C CYS A 72 25.97 4.24 5.58
N VAL A 73 24.86 4.67 4.96
CA VAL A 73 24.88 5.56 3.78
C VAL A 73 25.51 6.92 4.12
N GLU A 74 25.18 7.50 5.26
CA GLU A 74 25.76 8.77 5.73
C GLU A 74 27.28 8.70 5.92
N GLN A 75 27.83 7.51 6.17
CA GLN A 75 29.25 7.26 6.41
C GLN A 75 29.95 6.59 5.22
N ASP A 76 29.31 6.55 4.05
CA ASP A 76 29.82 5.94 2.82
C ASP A 76 30.23 4.46 3.01
N LEU A 77 29.54 3.76 3.92
CA LEU A 77 29.71 2.34 4.15
C LEU A 77 28.89 1.53 3.13
N THR A 78 29.48 0.45 2.62
CA THR A 78 28.81 -0.41 1.63
C THR A 78 27.59 -1.10 2.25
N VAL A 79 26.42 -0.88 1.64
CA VAL A 79 25.17 -1.59 1.94
C VAL A 79 24.76 -2.41 0.72
N THR A 80 24.39 -3.66 0.95
CA THR A 80 23.83 -4.55 -0.08
C THR A 80 22.66 -5.35 0.48
N CYS A 81 21.84 -5.91 -0.39
CA CYS A 81 20.63 -6.64 -0.03
C CYS A 81 20.46 -7.90 -0.88
N LEU A 82 19.98 -8.98 -0.26
CA LEU A 82 19.53 -10.18 -0.97
C LEU A 82 18.05 -10.01 -1.31
N PRO A 83 17.62 -10.24 -2.57
CA PRO A 83 16.19 -10.30 -2.86
C PRO A 83 15.57 -11.44 -2.07
N GLY A 84 14.35 -11.24 -1.57
CA GLY A 84 13.73 -12.18 -0.65
C GLY A 84 12.22 -11.99 -0.53
N PRO A 85 11.58 -12.80 0.34
CA PRO A 85 10.14 -12.76 0.56
C PRO A 85 9.67 -11.38 1.02
N SER A 86 8.52 -10.94 0.51
CA SER A 86 7.83 -9.75 1.00
C SER A 86 6.32 -9.98 0.91
N ALA A 87 5.62 -9.86 2.05
CA ALA A 87 4.17 -9.98 2.09
C ALA A 87 3.48 -8.94 1.20
N VAL A 88 4.07 -7.76 1.04
CA VAL A 88 3.54 -6.67 0.20
C VAL A 88 3.45 -7.11 -1.26
N THR A 89 4.56 -7.54 -1.85
CA THR A 89 4.60 -7.91 -3.27
C THR A 89 3.91 -9.24 -3.54
N THR A 90 3.95 -10.18 -2.58
CA THR A 90 3.21 -11.44 -2.68
C THR A 90 1.70 -11.19 -2.66
N ALA A 91 1.20 -10.36 -1.75
CA ALA A 91 -0.21 -9.98 -1.71
C ALA A 91 -0.63 -9.26 -3.00
N LEU A 92 0.19 -8.32 -3.48
CA LEU A 92 -0.07 -7.61 -4.74
C LEU A 92 -0.20 -8.60 -5.92
N ALA A 93 0.75 -9.53 -6.05
CA ALA A 93 0.75 -10.54 -7.11
C ALA A 93 -0.49 -11.46 -7.06
N LEU A 94 -0.96 -11.78 -5.86
CA LEU A 94 -2.14 -12.62 -5.67
C LEU A 94 -3.46 -11.83 -5.76
N SER A 95 -3.47 -10.52 -5.53
CA SER A 95 -4.70 -9.72 -5.40
C SER A 95 -5.58 -9.73 -6.65
N GLY A 96 -5.00 -9.88 -7.85
CA GLY A 96 -5.70 -9.69 -9.12
C GLY A 96 -5.99 -8.22 -9.45
N LEU A 97 -5.38 -7.27 -8.74
CA LEU A 97 -5.47 -5.83 -8.99
C LEU A 97 -4.26 -5.34 -9.83
N PRO A 98 -4.35 -4.17 -10.49
CA PRO A 98 -3.24 -3.60 -11.25
C PRO A 98 -1.97 -3.47 -10.41
N SER A 99 -0.83 -3.84 -10.98
CA SER A 99 0.45 -3.94 -10.26
C SER A 99 1.60 -3.21 -10.96
N ASP A 100 1.32 -2.49 -12.04
CA ASP A 100 2.27 -1.66 -12.78
C ASP A 100 2.77 -0.48 -11.94
N ARG A 101 1.89 0.08 -11.10
CA ARG A 101 2.22 1.09 -10.09
C ARG A 101 1.44 0.81 -8.82
N PHE A 102 2.14 0.77 -7.69
CA PHE A 102 1.51 0.61 -6.39
C PHE A 102 2.19 1.46 -5.32
N ALA A 103 1.49 1.68 -4.22
CA ALA A 103 2.01 2.27 -2.99
C ALA A 103 1.91 1.26 -1.85
N PHE A 104 2.80 1.38 -0.87
CA PHE A 104 2.72 0.65 0.38
C PHE A 104 2.65 1.63 1.54
N ASP A 105 1.56 1.57 2.31
CA ASP A 105 1.24 2.58 3.33
C ASP A 105 1.33 2.02 4.77
N GLY A 106 2.05 0.92 4.96
CA GLY A 106 2.34 0.39 6.30
C GLY A 106 1.08 -0.06 7.04
N PHE A 107 0.82 0.51 8.22
CA PHE A 107 -0.32 0.17 9.07
C PHE A 107 -1.26 1.36 9.27
N PRO A 108 -2.60 1.19 9.10
CA PRO A 108 -3.56 2.25 9.38
C PRO A 108 -3.53 2.69 10.86
N PRO A 109 -3.78 3.98 11.15
CA PRO A 109 -3.90 4.48 12.52
C PRO A 109 -4.93 3.73 13.37
N ARG A 110 -4.66 3.60 14.67
CA ARG A 110 -5.50 2.80 15.57
C ARG A 110 -6.90 3.41 15.79
N LYS A 111 -6.98 4.74 15.87
CA LYS A 111 -8.25 5.44 16.13
C LYS A 111 -9.01 5.68 14.84
N SER A 112 -10.31 5.40 14.83
CA SER A 112 -11.18 5.56 13.64
C SER A 112 -11.07 6.96 13.01
N GLY A 113 -11.11 8.04 13.80
CA GLY A 113 -10.97 9.39 13.26
C GLY A 113 -9.63 9.65 12.55
N GLU A 114 -8.51 9.10 13.04
CA GLU A 114 -7.20 9.19 12.39
C GLU A 114 -7.14 8.28 11.16
N ARG A 115 -7.72 7.08 11.24
CA ARG A 115 -7.80 6.13 10.14
C ARG A 115 -8.61 6.65 8.96
N ARG A 116 -9.77 7.28 9.21
CA ARG A 116 -10.56 7.93 8.15
C ARG A 116 -9.80 9.08 7.48
N ARG A 117 -9.04 9.87 8.24
CA ARG A 117 -8.15 10.90 7.68
C ARG A 117 -7.01 10.31 6.85
N TRP A 118 -6.50 9.15 7.26
CA TRP A 118 -5.50 8.41 6.50
C TRP A 118 -6.07 7.83 5.20
N PHE A 119 -7.33 7.39 5.18
CA PHE A 119 -8.02 6.94 3.96
C PHE A 119 -8.40 8.10 3.02
N ALA A 120 -8.67 9.30 3.53
CA ALA A 120 -9.14 10.42 2.71
C ALA A 120 -8.34 10.68 1.41
N PRO A 121 -6.98 10.74 1.41
CA PRO A 121 -6.22 10.90 0.16
C PRO A 121 -6.37 9.71 -0.81
N LEU A 122 -6.74 8.52 -0.34
CA LEU A 122 -6.91 7.32 -1.17
C LEU A 122 -8.23 7.32 -1.97
N ALA A 123 -9.12 8.28 -1.69
CA ALA A 123 -10.35 8.46 -2.45
C ALA A 123 -10.08 8.74 -3.94
N THR A 124 -8.99 9.44 -4.25
CA THR A 124 -8.58 9.79 -5.63
C THR A 124 -7.31 9.09 -6.11
N GLU A 125 -6.67 8.27 -5.26
CA GLU A 125 -5.43 7.55 -5.58
C GLU A 125 -5.63 6.58 -6.75
N GLN A 126 -4.84 6.75 -7.80
CA GLN A 126 -4.94 5.98 -9.06
C GLN A 126 -4.03 4.74 -9.08
N ARG A 127 -3.20 4.54 -8.06
CA ARG A 127 -2.38 3.34 -7.88
C ARG A 127 -3.10 2.34 -6.99
N THR A 128 -2.73 1.07 -7.13
CA THR A 128 -3.03 0.07 -6.10
C THR A 128 -2.30 0.42 -4.80
N VAL A 129 -2.97 0.28 -3.66
CA VAL A 129 -2.37 0.55 -2.34
C VAL A 129 -2.35 -0.73 -1.52
N VAL A 130 -1.21 -1.06 -0.96
CA VAL A 130 -1.03 -2.21 -0.07
C VAL A 130 -0.81 -1.71 1.35
N PHE A 131 -1.46 -2.33 2.34
CA PHE A 131 -1.21 -2.06 3.75
C PHE A 131 -1.40 -3.31 4.60
N PHE A 132 -0.78 -3.34 5.76
CA PHE A 132 -0.94 -4.39 6.76
C PHE A 132 -2.03 -4.02 7.77
N GLU A 133 -2.68 -5.02 8.34
CA GLU A 133 -3.60 -4.80 9.45
C GLU A 133 -3.56 -5.95 10.45
N ALA A 134 -3.83 -5.65 11.72
CA ALA A 134 -4.01 -6.68 12.73
C ALA A 134 -5.38 -7.35 12.56
N PRO A 135 -5.48 -8.67 12.73
CA PRO A 135 -6.72 -9.42 12.48
C PRO A 135 -7.93 -8.89 13.28
N HIS A 136 -7.70 -8.51 14.54
CA HIS A 136 -8.72 -7.96 15.44
C HIS A 136 -9.17 -6.53 15.11
N ARG A 137 -8.48 -5.84 14.17
CA ARG A 137 -8.81 -4.49 13.71
C ARG A 137 -9.39 -4.46 12.30
N LEU A 138 -9.37 -5.59 11.60
CA LEU A 138 -9.67 -5.63 10.17
C LEU A 138 -11.10 -5.15 9.87
N ALA A 139 -12.09 -5.67 10.60
CA ALA A 139 -13.50 -5.30 10.41
C ALA A 139 -13.71 -3.78 10.55
N ASP A 140 -13.24 -3.20 11.67
CA ASP A 140 -13.33 -1.76 11.91
C ASP A 140 -12.53 -0.91 10.92
N THR A 141 -11.49 -1.48 10.31
CA THR A 141 -10.66 -0.81 9.31
C THR A 141 -11.35 -0.78 7.96
N LEU A 142 -11.93 -1.90 7.54
CA LEU A 142 -12.71 -1.99 6.31
C LEU A 142 -14.01 -1.19 6.41
N ALA A 143 -14.67 -1.17 7.57
CA ALA A 143 -15.86 -0.33 7.79
C ALA A 143 -15.52 1.16 7.61
N ASP A 144 -14.44 1.66 8.21
CA ASP A 144 -14.00 3.05 7.99
C ASP A 144 -13.57 3.30 6.54
N ALA A 145 -13.01 2.30 5.85
CA ALA A 145 -12.67 2.41 4.44
C ALA A 145 -13.92 2.54 3.58
N VAL A 146 -14.98 1.77 3.85
CA VAL A 146 -16.28 1.87 3.16
C VAL A 146 -16.86 3.28 3.30
N GLU A 147 -16.86 3.83 4.51
CA GLU A 147 -17.38 5.18 4.77
C GLU A 147 -16.64 6.28 4.01
N VAL A 148 -15.33 6.12 3.78
CA VAL A 148 -14.49 7.16 3.15
C VAL A 148 -14.32 6.96 1.64
N LEU A 149 -14.22 5.70 1.20
CA LEU A 149 -13.85 5.33 -0.18
C LEU A 149 -15.03 4.79 -0.99
N GLY A 150 -16.18 4.57 -0.34
CA GLY A 150 -17.35 3.93 -0.92
C GLY A 150 -17.29 2.40 -0.86
N PRO A 151 -18.45 1.73 -0.81
CA PRO A 151 -18.52 0.27 -0.68
C PRO A 151 -18.00 -0.45 -1.92
N ASP A 152 -18.09 0.15 -3.11
CA ASP A 152 -17.83 -0.52 -4.39
C ASP A 152 -16.35 -0.60 -4.77
N ARG A 153 -15.47 0.06 -4.00
CA ARG A 153 -14.04 0.05 -4.26
C ARG A 153 -13.51 -1.39 -4.23
N ARG A 154 -12.87 -1.83 -5.30
CA ARG A 154 -12.28 -3.18 -5.39
C ARG A 154 -11.11 -3.31 -4.42
N ALA A 155 -11.02 -4.45 -3.74
CA ALA A 155 -9.92 -4.78 -2.85
C ALA A 155 -9.72 -6.30 -2.74
N ALA A 156 -8.63 -6.70 -2.10
CA ALA A 156 -8.35 -8.06 -1.69
C ALA A 156 -7.80 -8.08 -0.26
N VAL A 157 -8.23 -9.06 0.53
CA VAL A 157 -7.63 -9.39 1.83
C VAL A 157 -6.86 -10.70 1.68
N CYS A 158 -5.55 -10.63 1.86
CA CYS A 158 -4.65 -11.79 1.87
C CYS A 158 -4.32 -12.14 3.32
N ARG A 159 -4.57 -13.38 3.73
CA ARG A 159 -4.22 -13.85 5.07
C ARG A 159 -3.32 -15.08 5.05
N GLU A 160 -2.46 -15.16 6.05
CA GLU A 160 -1.58 -16.32 6.29
C GLU A 160 -0.80 -16.73 5.02
N LEU A 161 -0.31 -15.74 4.27
CA LEU A 161 0.45 -15.95 3.04
C LEU A 161 1.60 -16.92 3.26
N THR A 162 1.75 -17.86 2.34
CA THR A 162 2.70 -19.00 2.30
C THR A 162 2.50 -20.08 3.37
N LYS A 163 1.47 -19.96 4.23
CA LYS A 163 1.20 -20.90 5.33
C LYS A 163 0.07 -21.88 4.95
N LYS A 164 -0.19 -22.87 5.82
CA LYS A 164 -1.20 -23.92 5.62
C LYS A 164 -2.61 -23.39 5.36
N TYR A 165 -2.98 -22.27 5.97
CA TYR A 165 -4.30 -21.66 5.87
C TYR A 165 -4.28 -20.37 5.04
N GLU A 166 -3.40 -20.30 4.03
CA GLU A 166 -3.37 -19.20 3.07
C GLU A 166 -4.75 -18.99 2.42
N GLU A 167 -5.24 -17.76 2.44
CA GLU A 167 -6.51 -17.39 1.83
C GLU A 167 -6.41 -15.98 1.24
N VAL A 168 -6.97 -15.80 0.03
CA VAL A 168 -7.07 -14.51 -0.66
C VAL A 168 -8.53 -14.26 -1.02
N VAL A 169 -9.18 -13.39 -0.26
CA VAL A 169 -10.58 -12.99 -0.49
C VAL A 169 -10.59 -11.71 -1.30
N ARG A 170 -11.32 -11.70 -2.42
CA ARG A 170 -11.39 -10.58 -3.35
C ARG A 170 -12.84 -10.13 -3.46
N GLY A 171 -13.06 -8.83 -3.53
CA GLY A 171 -14.40 -8.27 -3.56
C GLY A 171 -14.38 -6.75 -3.61
N THR A 172 -15.53 -6.17 -3.34
CA THR A 172 -15.67 -4.76 -2.99
C THR A 172 -15.34 -4.54 -1.50
N LEU A 173 -15.07 -3.30 -1.09
CA LEU A 173 -14.86 -2.98 0.32
C LEU A 173 -16.08 -3.37 1.17
N GLY A 174 -17.29 -3.22 0.65
CA GLY A 174 -18.52 -3.63 1.34
C GLY A 174 -18.55 -5.13 1.62
N GLU A 175 -18.31 -5.95 0.58
CA GLU A 175 -18.26 -7.42 0.70
C GLU A 175 -17.19 -7.88 1.70
N LEU A 176 -16.01 -7.25 1.65
CA LEU A 176 -14.90 -7.60 2.52
C LEU A 176 -15.11 -7.14 3.96
N ALA A 177 -15.77 -6.00 4.17
CA ALA A 177 -16.13 -5.51 5.50
C ALA A 177 -17.10 -6.47 6.19
N GLU A 178 -18.10 -6.96 5.47
CA GLU A 178 -19.05 -7.96 5.98
C GLU A 178 -18.35 -9.29 6.30
N TRP A 179 -17.54 -9.80 5.37
CA TRP A 179 -16.75 -11.04 5.59
C TRP A 179 -15.81 -10.93 6.80
N ALA A 180 -15.24 -9.76 7.06
CA ALA A 180 -14.31 -9.58 8.18
C ALA A 180 -14.98 -9.63 9.56
N VAL A 181 -16.30 -9.47 9.65
CA VAL A 181 -17.07 -9.50 10.92
C VAL A 181 -16.97 -10.85 11.63
N GLU A 182 -16.95 -11.95 10.87
CA GLU A 182 -16.82 -13.30 11.45
C GLU A 182 -15.43 -13.56 12.06
N GLY A 183 -14.51 -12.62 11.90
CA GLY A 183 -13.23 -12.56 12.59
C GLY A 183 -12.10 -13.13 11.74
N ALA A 184 -11.27 -12.24 11.20
CA ALA A 184 -10.01 -12.62 10.60
C ALA A 184 -9.01 -13.15 11.63
N ARG A 185 -8.12 -14.05 11.21
CA ARG A 185 -7.03 -14.58 12.03
C ARG A 185 -5.73 -14.55 11.26
N GLY A 186 -4.63 -14.58 12.01
CA GLY A 186 -3.28 -14.61 11.45
C GLY A 186 -2.81 -13.24 10.96
N GLU A 187 -1.80 -13.27 10.09
CA GLU A 187 -1.23 -12.09 9.45
C GLU A 187 -2.08 -11.66 8.27
N ILE A 188 -2.39 -10.35 8.19
CA ILE A 188 -3.27 -9.79 7.16
C ILE A 188 -2.53 -8.73 6.35
N THR A 189 -2.60 -8.87 5.02
CA THR A 189 -2.23 -7.82 4.06
C THR A 189 -3.45 -7.48 3.22
N VAL A 190 -3.81 -6.20 3.17
CA VAL A 190 -4.92 -5.68 2.36
C VAL A 190 -4.35 -5.01 1.12
N VAL A 191 -4.94 -5.30 -0.03
CA VAL A 191 -4.62 -4.69 -1.32
C VAL A 191 -5.86 -3.96 -1.81
N LEU A 192 -5.80 -2.63 -1.78
CA LEU A 192 -6.85 -1.73 -2.19
C LEU A 192 -6.63 -1.35 -3.66
N GLY A 193 -7.65 -1.54 -4.49
CA GLY A 193 -7.62 -1.16 -5.89
C GLY A 193 -7.57 0.36 -6.08
N PRO A 194 -7.19 0.81 -7.29
CA PRO A 194 -7.20 2.23 -7.62
C PRO A 194 -8.59 2.83 -7.48
N ALA A 195 -8.66 4.14 -7.33
CA ALA A 195 -9.90 4.88 -7.39
C ALA A 195 -10.61 4.59 -8.72
N PRO A 196 -11.94 4.41 -8.70
CA PRO A 196 -12.69 4.35 -9.94
C PRO A 196 -12.28 5.55 -10.78
N VAL A 197 -11.87 5.31 -12.02
CA VAL A 197 -11.78 6.39 -12.99
C VAL A 197 -13.20 6.92 -13.07
N ALA A 198 -13.40 8.19 -12.73
CA ALA A 198 -14.71 8.81 -12.94
C ALA A 198 -15.07 8.54 -14.40
N ASP A 199 -16.22 7.88 -14.62
CA ASP A 199 -16.70 7.67 -15.98
C ASP A 199 -16.64 9.03 -16.67
N THR A 200 -15.92 9.10 -17.80
CA THR A 200 -16.00 10.28 -18.64
C THR A 200 -17.49 10.43 -18.94
N PRO A 201 -18.15 11.53 -18.53
CA PRO A 201 -19.58 11.64 -18.73
C PRO A 201 -19.86 11.39 -20.20
N ASP A 202 -20.89 10.59 -20.49
CA ASP A 202 -21.20 10.27 -21.87
C ASP A 202 -21.46 11.57 -22.66
N LEU A 203 -21.31 11.47 -23.98
CA LEU A 203 -21.41 12.64 -24.83
C LEU A 203 -22.75 13.37 -24.67
N ASP A 204 -23.83 12.63 -24.39
CA ASP A 204 -25.17 13.18 -24.20
C ASP A 204 -25.29 14.02 -22.92
N THR A 205 -24.68 13.56 -21.82
CA THR A 205 -24.59 14.29 -20.56
C THR A 205 -23.79 15.58 -20.73
N LEU A 206 -22.65 15.51 -21.42
CA LEU A 206 -21.83 16.69 -21.71
C LEU A 206 -22.57 17.67 -22.63
N VAL A 207 -23.32 17.19 -23.62
CA VAL A 207 -24.16 18.04 -24.48
C VAL A 207 -25.27 18.72 -23.68
N ALA A 208 -25.91 18.01 -22.74
CA ALA A 208 -26.92 18.59 -21.86
C ALA A 208 -26.34 19.70 -20.98
N GLU A 209 -25.15 19.50 -20.41
CA GLU A 209 -24.44 20.52 -19.62
C GLU A 209 -24.11 21.76 -20.47
N VAL A 210 -23.58 21.59 -21.67
CA VAL A 210 -23.30 22.69 -22.60
C VAL A 210 -24.57 23.48 -22.91
N LYS A 211 -25.69 22.79 -23.17
CA LYS A 211 -26.97 23.44 -23.44
C LYS A 211 -27.48 24.23 -22.25
N GLN A 212 -27.35 23.70 -21.04
CA GLN A 212 -27.75 24.41 -19.82
C GLN A 212 -26.95 25.69 -19.64
N ARG A 213 -25.62 25.64 -19.78
CA ARG A 213 -24.77 26.85 -19.70
C ARG A 213 -25.11 27.89 -20.76
N VAL A 214 -25.48 27.44 -21.97
CA VAL A 214 -25.94 28.34 -23.03
C VAL A 214 -27.29 28.98 -22.68
N ALA A 215 -28.21 28.22 -22.08
CA ALA A 215 -29.47 28.76 -21.57
C ALA A 215 -29.23 29.79 -20.45
N ASP A 216 -28.18 29.59 -19.65
CA ASP A 216 -27.74 30.51 -18.59
C ASP A 216 -26.98 31.73 -19.14
N GLY A 217 -26.83 31.85 -20.47
CA GLY A 217 -26.32 33.03 -21.17
C GLY A 217 -24.88 32.91 -21.68
N GLU A 218 -24.22 31.76 -21.52
CA GLU A 218 -22.89 31.54 -22.07
C GLU A 218 -22.93 31.33 -23.59
N ARG A 219 -21.84 31.68 -24.28
CA ARG A 219 -21.71 31.40 -25.71
C ARG A 219 -21.45 29.91 -25.92
N MET A 220 -22.22 29.27 -26.81
CA MET A 220 -22.12 27.85 -27.19
C MET A 220 -20.67 27.36 -27.38
N LYS A 221 -19.84 28.16 -28.06
CA LYS A 221 -18.44 27.80 -28.31
C LYS A 221 -17.57 27.81 -27.05
N SER A 222 -17.85 28.70 -26.08
CA SER A 222 -17.13 28.76 -24.79
C SER A 222 -17.56 27.61 -23.89
N ALA A 223 -18.87 27.45 -23.70
CA ALA A 223 -19.44 26.37 -22.91
C ALA A 223 -18.96 24.99 -23.38
N ALA A 224 -19.01 24.72 -24.69
CA ALA A 224 -18.50 23.47 -25.25
C ALA A 224 -16.99 23.29 -25.10
N ALA A 225 -16.19 24.36 -25.14
CA ALA A 225 -14.75 24.27 -24.97
C ALA A 225 -14.35 23.96 -23.52
N GLU A 226 -15.02 24.59 -22.55
CA GLU A 226 -14.76 24.43 -21.13
C GLU A 226 -15.23 23.06 -20.61
N VAL A 227 -16.42 22.62 -21.01
CA VAL A 227 -16.95 21.30 -20.66
C VAL A 227 -16.11 20.17 -21.28
N ALA A 228 -15.68 20.31 -22.54
CA ALA A 228 -14.81 19.32 -23.19
C ALA A 228 -13.42 19.24 -22.54
N GLU A 229 -12.88 20.37 -22.09
CA GLU A 229 -11.59 20.42 -21.39
C GLU A 229 -11.66 19.76 -20.02
N ALA A 230 -12.72 20.03 -19.25
CA ALA A 230 -12.96 19.37 -17.97
C ALA A 230 -13.17 17.86 -18.09
N ALA A 231 -13.85 17.41 -19.16
CA ALA A 231 -14.11 16.00 -19.44
C ALA A 231 -12.98 15.29 -20.21
N GLY A 232 -11.93 15.99 -20.62
CA GLY A 232 -10.80 15.39 -21.35
C GLY A 232 -11.15 14.87 -22.76
N ILE A 233 -12.18 15.42 -23.40
CA ILE A 233 -12.60 15.02 -24.76
C ILE A 233 -12.31 16.12 -25.80
N SER A 234 -12.46 15.77 -27.08
CA SER A 234 -12.28 16.71 -28.19
C SER A 234 -13.31 17.84 -28.15
N LYS A 235 -12.82 19.09 -28.02
CA LYS A 235 -13.63 20.33 -28.10
C LYS A 235 -14.51 20.37 -29.36
N LYS A 236 -13.96 19.91 -30.49
CA LYS A 236 -14.69 19.84 -31.77
C LYS A 236 -15.83 18.84 -31.71
N THR A 237 -15.58 17.66 -31.14
CA THR A 237 -16.58 16.60 -31.04
C THR A 237 -17.78 17.02 -30.20
N LEU A 238 -17.54 17.65 -29.05
CA LEU A 238 -18.61 18.13 -28.17
C LEU A 238 -19.40 19.28 -28.79
N TYR A 239 -18.71 20.24 -29.41
CA TYR A 239 -19.37 21.37 -30.09
C TYR A 239 -20.26 20.91 -31.26
N ASP A 240 -19.75 20.01 -32.11
CA ASP A 240 -20.50 19.47 -33.24
C ASP A 240 -21.73 18.67 -32.78
N ALA A 241 -21.61 17.93 -31.67
CA ALA A 241 -22.72 17.20 -31.06
C ALA A 241 -23.79 18.13 -30.47
N ALA A 242 -23.37 19.18 -29.76
CA ALA A 242 -24.29 20.17 -29.17
C ALA A 242 -25.10 20.92 -30.24
N ILE A 243 -24.48 21.25 -31.38
CA ILE A 243 -25.17 21.87 -32.53
C ILE A 243 -26.12 20.89 -33.22
N LYS A 244 -25.72 19.63 -33.43
CA LYS A 244 -26.59 18.63 -34.09
C LYS A 244 -27.82 18.24 -33.26
N SER A 245 -27.74 18.40 -31.95
CA SER A 245 -28.83 18.14 -31.01
C SER A 245 -29.78 19.36 -30.86
N SER A 246 -29.56 20.45 -31.62
CA SER A 246 -30.36 21.68 -31.58
C SER A 246 -31.58 21.64 -32.49
#